data_AF-A0A7C7HUG0-F1
#
_entry.id   AF-A0A7C7HUG0-F1
#
_cell.length_a   1.000
_cell.length_b   1.000
_cell.length_c   1.000
_cell.angle_alpha   90.00
_cell.angle_beta   90.00
_cell.angle_gamma   90.00
#
_symmetry.space_group_name_H-M   'P 1'
#
loop_
_entity.id
_entity.type
_entity.pdbx_description
1 polymer ?
#
loop_
_entity_poly.entity_id
_entity_poly.type
_entity_poly.pdbx_seq_one_letter_code
_entity_poly.pdbx_strand_id
1 'polypeptide(L)'
;MQRQNKAFVGLDIGTNSVRCMIGIDEESSDKIQIIGVGVHESEGVRRGSVINVEEVIEPITKAVDEAERTSGYTIESATVGINGNHIESQHSKGVIAVTGGSNRTIDEADVERVEEAASVVQMPPNREIIHVFARSYSLDGQSNIQNPLGMTGVRLEAETLLVSASTPALKNTQKALAHVGLALNDQFINGIAAAHVGLAKKQQETGTVLIDIGHSTTGVMVFEEKEPLYFAVVPVGSSHITNDLAIGLQVDLTTAERIKVEYEKIATKLNKQSAVINDSKGNEVKFRPTLVRDIIEARTEEIFEAVNKKLMTVGKVGDLPGGVVLAGGGANMYGIVDVCKSTMKLPVETVTLNTYGGITDNVGGLEMATVSGLMELDKLGAGVGKKNFKLNLSGGNSVLRTIFERFKP
;
A
#
# COMPACT_ATOMS: atom_id res chain seq x y z
N MET A 1 -33.99 18.51 5.33
CA MET A 1 -33.38 17.19 5.59
C MET A 1 -31.90 17.36 5.27
N GLN A 2 -31.03 17.42 6.29
CA GLN A 2 -29.59 17.53 6.06
C GLN A 2 -29.15 16.33 5.21
N ARG A 3 -28.40 16.57 4.14
CA ARG A 3 -27.65 15.48 3.49
C ARG A 3 -26.79 14.86 4.58
N GLN A 4 -26.99 13.57 4.88
CA GLN A 4 -25.94 12.84 5.59
C GLN A 4 -24.73 12.86 4.65
N ASN A 5 -23.68 13.59 5.02
CA ASN A 5 -22.43 13.54 4.29
C ASN A 5 -21.93 12.11 4.36
N LYS A 6 -21.65 11.56 3.19
CA LYS A 6 -21.19 10.20 3.06
C LYS A 6 -19.80 10.10 3.66
N ALA A 7 -19.63 9.23 4.64
CA ALA A 7 -18.32 8.95 5.21
C ALA A 7 -17.58 7.91 4.37
N PHE A 8 -16.26 8.06 4.34
CA PHE A 8 -15.33 7.15 3.70
C PHE A 8 -14.42 6.60 4.78
N VAL A 9 -14.20 5.29 4.80
CA VAL A 9 -13.50 4.63 5.90
C VAL A 9 -12.38 3.73 5.38
N GLY A 10 -11.15 4.07 5.78
CA GLY A 10 -9.96 3.26 5.55
C GLY A 10 -9.53 2.54 6.83
N LEU A 11 -9.12 1.28 6.72
CA LEU A 11 -8.59 0.48 7.83
C LEU A 11 -7.31 -0.26 7.41
N ASP A 12 -6.18 0.10 8.00
CA ASP A 12 -4.88 -0.57 7.82
C ASP A 12 -4.56 -1.45 9.03
N ILE A 13 -4.51 -2.76 8.84
CA ILE A 13 -4.20 -3.76 9.89
C ILE A 13 -2.71 -4.11 9.79
N GLY A 14 -1.86 -3.24 10.32
CA GLY A 14 -0.41 -3.38 10.28
C GLY A 14 0.15 -4.26 11.41
N THR A 15 1.37 -4.78 11.22
CA THR A 15 2.03 -5.62 12.25
C THR A 15 2.35 -4.88 13.55
N ASN A 16 2.59 -3.57 13.50
CA ASN A 16 2.85 -2.77 14.69
C ASN A 16 1.59 -2.09 15.23
N SER A 17 0.69 -1.68 14.34
CA SER A 17 -0.47 -0.87 14.70
C SER A 17 -1.59 -1.07 13.70
N VAL A 18 -2.81 -0.99 14.21
CA VAL A 18 -4.04 -0.87 13.43
C VAL A 18 -4.39 0.61 13.35
N ARG A 19 -4.67 1.11 12.14
CA ARG A 19 -5.05 2.51 11.90
C ARG A 19 -6.39 2.57 11.20
N CYS A 20 -7.30 3.41 11.70
CA CYS A 20 -8.57 3.71 11.08
C CYS A 20 -8.67 5.21 10.78
N MET A 21 -9.18 5.55 9.61
CA MET A 21 -9.40 6.93 9.20
C MET A 21 -10.80 7.11 8.59
N ILE A 22 -11.47 8.18 9.01
CA ILE A 22 -12.80 8.57 8.55
C ILE A 22 -12.71 9.94 7.89
N GLY A 23 -13.17 10.02 6.65
CA GLY A 23 -13.28 11.26 5.89
C GLY A 23 -14.69 11.52 5.39
N ILE A 24 -15.01 12.77 5.09
CA ILE A 24 -16.24 13.20 4.41
C ILE A 24 -15.88 14.16 3.28
N ASP A 25 -16.78 14.31 2.31
CA ASP A 25 -16.65 15.40 1.33
C ASP A 25 -16.75 16.76 2.01
N GLU A 26 -15.84 17.68 1.67
CA GLU A 26 -15.96 19.08 2.04
C GLU A 26 -17.10 19.73 1.25
N GLU A 27 -18.03 20.43 1.90
CA GLU A 27 -19.23 20.96 1.23
C GLU A 27 -18.92 21.96 0.09
N SER A 28 -17.76 22.61 0.16
CA SER A 28 -17.34 23.67 -0.77
C SER A 28 -16.18 23.30 -1.70
N SER A 29 -15.71 22.06 -1.69
CA SER A 29 -14.60 21.62 -2.56
C SER A 29 -14.64 20.11 -2.85
N ASP A 30 -13.89 19.66 -3.84
CA ASP A 30 -13.72 18.21 -4.10
C ASP A 30 -12.78 17.51 -3.10
N LYS A 31 -12.31 18.23 -2.08
CA LYS A 31 -11.40 17.70 -1.06
C LYS A 31 -12.14 16.86 -0.03
N ILE A 32 -11.38 15.98 0.60
CA ILE A 32 -11.84 15.20 1.74
C ILE A 32 -11.43 15.94 3.02
N GLN A 33 -12.37 16.07 3.93
CA GLN A 33 -12.13 16.51 5.29
C GLN A 33 -12.01 15.28 6.20
N ILE A 34 -10.91 15.18 6.94
CA ILE A 34 -10.71 14.12 7.92
C ILE A 34 -11.43 14.51 9.21
N ILE A 35 -12.36 13.66 9.62
CA ILE A 35 -13.21 13.87 10.79
C ILE A 35 -12.94 12.89 11.91
N GLY A 36 -12.27 11.77 11.65
CA GLY A 36 -11.89 10.81 12.68
C GLY A 36 -10.64 10.04 12.34
N VAL A 37 -9.81 9.81 13.35
CA VAL A 37 -8.61 8.97 13.26
C VAL A 37 -8.51 8.16 14.54
N GLY A 38 -8.18 6.88 14.41
CA GLY A 38 -7.87 6.03 15.54
C GLY A 38 -6.66 5.15 15.24
N VAL A 39 -5.78 5.01 16.24
CA VAL A 39 -4.53 4.27 16.11
C VAL A 39 -4.30 3.46 17.37
N HIS A 40 -4.17 2.15 17.22
CA HIS A 40 -3.91 1.26 18.34
C HIS A 40 -2.75 0.31 18.04
N GLU A 41 -2.00 -0.10 19.06
CA GLU A 41 -0.98 -1.14 18.93
C GLU A 41 -1.63 -2.45 18.47
N SER A 42 -0.98 -3.15 17.54
CA SER A 42 -1.51 -4.39 16.97
C SER A 42 -1.01 -5.61 17.71
N GLU A 43 -1.88 -6.61 17.80
CA GLU A 43 -1.58 -7.97 18.24
C GLU A 43 -2.17 -8.97 17.22
N GLY A 44 -1.71 -10.22 17.19
CA GLY A 44 -2.21 -11.24 16.25
C GLY A 44 -1.81 -11.08 14.78
N VAL A 45 -0.99 -10.07 14.44
CA VAL A 45 -0.53 -9.79 13.08
C VAL A 45 0.97 -10.04 12.97
N ARG A 46 1.40 -10.76 11.94
CA ARG A 46 2.82 -11.03 11.68
C ARG A 46 3.15 -10.88 10.20
N ARG A 47 4.17 -10.09 9.89
CA ARG A 47 4.61 -9.85 8.50
C ARG A 47 3.45 -9.43 7.59
N GLY A 48 2.62 -8.51 8.08
CA GLY A 48 1.42 -7.99 7.40
C GLY A 48 0.22 -8.93 7.35
N SER A 49 0.31 -10.15 7.88
CA SER A 49 -0.77 -11.15 7.81
C SER A 49 -1.41 -11.37 9.18
N VAL A 50 -2.75 -11.45 9.24
CA VAL A 50 -3.47 -11.87 10.45
C VAL A 50 -3.23 -13.36 10.68
N ILE A 51 -2.46 -13.69 11.72
CA ILE A 51 -2.12 -15.07 12.10
C ILE A 51 -2.95 -15.57 13.27
N ASN A 52 -3.44 -14.68 14.13
CA ASN A 52 -4.35 -14.96 15.23
C ASN A 52 -5.54 -13.99 15.11
N VAL A 53 -6.73 -14.55 14.86
CA VAL A 53 -7.95 -13.75 14.65
C VAL A 53 -8.43 -13.19 15.98
N GLU A 54 -8.33 -13.97 17.04
CA GLU A 54 -8.79 -13.61 18.38
C GLU A 54 -7.99 -12.43 18.96
N GLU A 55 -6.67 -12.44 18.78
CA GLU A 55 -5.77 -11.37 19.25
C GLU A 55 -5.96 -10.04 18.50
N VAL A 56 -6.34 -10.06 17.21
CA VAL A 56 -6.46 -8.83 16.42
C VAL A 56 -7.82 -8.11 16.60
N ILE A 57 -8.82 -8.77 17.18
CA ILE A 57 -10.16 -8.20 17.41
C ILE A 57 -10.09 -6.95 18.28
N GLU A 58 -9.39 -7.01 19.42
CA GLU A 58 -9.28 -5.86 20.33
C GLU A 58 -8.56 -4.67 19.66
N PRO A 59 -7.37 -4.83 19.05
CA PRO A 59 -6.71 -3.76 18.29
C PRO A 59 -7.59 -3.09 17.24
N ILE A 60 -8.35 -3.87 16.46
CA ILE A 60 -9.27 -3.31 15.46
C ILE A 60 -10.38 -2.53 16.14
N THR A 61 -11.00 -3.11 17.17
CA THR A 61 -12.09 -2.47 17.92
C THR A 61 -11.63 -1.13 18.51
N LYS A 62 -10.44 -1.09 19.13
CA LYS A 62 -9.90 0.14 19.73
C LYS A 62 -9.61 1.23 18.71
N ALA A 63 -9.01 0.88 17.57
CA ALA A 63 -8.74 1.84 16.50
C ALA A 63 -10.03 2.38 15.87
N VAL A 64 -11.06 1.54 15.73
CA VAL A 64 -12.37 1.92 15.21
C VAL A 64 -13.09 2.82 16.22
N ASP A 65 -13.21 2.40 17.48
CA ASP A 65 -13.85 3.16 18.56
C ASP A 65 -13.24 4.57 18.70
N GLU A 66 -11.91 4.70 18.57
CA GLU A 66 -11.23 5.99 18.63
C GLU A 66 -11.59 6.89 17.44
N ALA A 67 -11.65 6.34 16.22
CA ALA A 67 -12.06 7.07 15.02
C ALA A 67 -13.54 7.48 15.10
N GLU A 68 -14.43 6.61 15.57
CA GLU A 68 -15.85 6.91 15.80
C GLU A 68 -16.03 8.00 16.85
N ARG A 69 -15.31 7.91 17.97
CA ARG A 69 -15.39 8.89 19.07
C ARG A 69 -14.96 10.29 18.64
N THR A 70 -13.95 10.40 17.78
CA THR A 70 -13.46 11.69 17.28
C THR A 70 -14.34 12.28 16.19
N SER A 71 -14.98 11.43 15.37
CA SER A 71 -15.85 11.85 14.27
C SER A 71 -17.32 12.03 14.63
N GLY A 72 -17.80 11.34 15.67
CA GLY A 72 -19.24 11.17 15.93
C GLY A 72 -19.96 10.32 14.90
N TYR A 73 -19.23 9.62 14.01
CA TYR A 73 -19.77 8.75 12.98
C TYR A 73 -19.62 7.28 13.40
N THR A 74 -20.67 6.48 13.23
CA THR A 74 -20.62 5.03 13.45
C THR A 74 -20.21 4.31 12.17
N ILE A 75 -19.10 3.58 12.21
CA ILE A 75 -18.54 2.82 11.09
C ILE A 75 -19.30 1.49 10.98
N GLU A 76 -20.04 1.33 9.89
CA GLU A 76 -20.68 0.06 9.54
C GLU A 76 -19.80 -0.80 8.61
N SER A 77 -18.91 -0.15 7.85
CA SER A 77 -18.11 -0.79 6.81
C SER A 77 -16.80 -0.04 6.55
N ALA A 78 -15.77 -0.74 6.10
CA ALA A 78 -14.48 -0.14 5.75
C ALA A 78 -13.82 -0.78 4.54
N THR A 79 -13.01 0.02 3.82
CA THR A 79 -12.03 -0.47 2.86
C THR A 79 -10.72 -0.82 3.58
N VAL A 80 -10.22 -2.04 3.36
CA VAL A 80 -9.17 -2.63 4.20
C VAL A 80 -7.89 -2.90 3.41
N GLY A 81 -6.75 -2.61 4.04
CA GLY A 81 -5.42 -2.88 3.49
C GLY A 81 -5.04 -4.36 3.58
N ILE A 82 -4.41 -4.88 2.53
CA ILE A 82 -3.73 -6.19 2.53
C ILE A 82 -2.22 -5.94 2.38
N ASN A 83 -1.45 -6.55 3.27
CA ASN A 83 0.01 -6.54 3.21
C ASN A 83 0.57 -7.94 3.52
N GLY A 84 1.85 -8.14 3.23
CA GLY A 84 2.60 -9.30 3.68
C GLY A 84 3.22 -10.13 2.56
N ASN A 85 4.13 -11.01 2.96
CA ASN A 85 4.95 -11.80 2.05
C ASN A 85 4.18 -12.91 1.31
N HIS A 86 2.88 -13.05 1.56
CA HIS A 86 2.00 -13.98 0.85
C HIS A 86 1.43 -13.37 -0.44
N ILE A 87 1.63 -12.07 -0.67
CA ILE A 87 1.18 -11.36 -1.87
C ILE A 87 2.26 -11.43 -2.95
N GLU A 88 1.86 -11.75 -4.17
CA GLU A 88 2.75 -11.85 -5.33
C GLU A 88 2.11 -11.19 -6.54
N SER A 89 2.93 -10.58 -7.39
CA SER A 89 2.48 -10.05 -8.69
C SER A 89 3.11 -10.82 -9.84
N GLN A 90 2.37 -10.94 -10.94
CA GLN A 90 2.84 -11.57 -12.17
C GLN A 90 2.20 -10.90 -13.39
N HIS A 91 2.93 -10.86 -14.49
CA HIS A 91 2.37 -10.45 -15.77
C HIS A 91 1.58 -11.60 -16.39
N SER A 92 0.50 -11.27 -17.07
CA SER A 92 -0.28 -12.20 -17.87
C SER A 92 -0.72 -11.53 -19.16
N LYS A 93 -0.99 -12.34 -20.18
CA LYS A 93 -1.38 -11.89 -21.50
C LYS A 93 -2.63 -12.62 -21.96
N GLY A 94 -3.64 -11.86 -22.36
CA GLY A 94 -4.88 -12.35 -22.96
C GLY A 94 -4.94 -12.01 -24.44
N VAL A 95 -5.61 -12.85 -25.21
CA VAL A 95 -5.85 -12.61 -26.64
C VAL A 95 -7.27 -13.02 -26.97
N ILE A 96 -7.98 -12.16 -27.71
CA ILE A 96 -9.30 -12.47 -28.26
C ILE A 96 -9.35 -12.16 -29.77
N ALA A 97 -10.25 -12.85 -30.46
CA ALA A 97 -10.70 -12.43 -31.77
C ALA A 97 -11.87 -11.44 -31.63
N VAL A 98 -11.86 -10.41 -32.47
CA VAL A 98 -12.90 -9.39 -32.59
C VAL A 98 -13.85 -9.85 -33.69
N THR A 99 -15.03 -10.34 -33.32
CA THR A 99 -15.99 -10.95 -34.27
C THR A 99 -16.81 -9.88 -34.98
N GLY A 100 -16.77 -9.83 -36.31
CA GLY A 100 -17.54 -8.85 -37.11
C GLY A 100 -16.90 -8.40 -38.43
N GLY A 101 -15.72 -8.93 -38.79
CA GLY A 101 -14.99 -8.57 -40.01
C GLY A 101 -14.00 -7.41 -39.81
N SER A 102 -13.22 -7.09 -40.84
CA SER A 102 -12.09 -6.14 -40.78
C SER A 102 -12.47 -4.68 -40.49
N ASN A 103 -13.76 -4.35 -40.41
CA ASN A 103 -14.27 -2.99 -40.19
C ASN A 103 -14.99 -2.82 -38.85
N ARG A 104 -15.01 -3.85 -37.97
CA ARG A 104 -15.59 -3.70 -36.63
C ARG A 104 -14.61 -2.93 -35.74
N THR A 105 -15.14 -1.92 -35.07
CA THR A 105 -14.43 -1.17 -34.03
C THR A 105 -14.49 -1.91 -32.70
N ILE A 106 -13.41 -1.83 -31.93
CA ILE A 106 -13.33 -2.33 -30.55
C ILE A 106 -14.33 -1.56 -29.68
N ASP A 107 -15.21 -2.30 -29.01
CA ASP A 107 -16.15 -1.77 -28.01
C ASP A 107 -15.76 -2.19 -26.58
N GLU A 108 -16.53 -1.75 -25.59
CA GLU A 108 -16.26 -2.05 -24.17
C GLU A 108 -16.34 -3.55 -23.88
N ALA A 109 -17.22 -4.28 -24.57
CA ALA A 109 -17.34 -5.72 -24.41
C ALA A 109 -16.11 -6.46 -24.95
N ASP A 110 -15.45 -5.95 -25.98
CA ASP A 110 -14.18 -6.49 -26.45
C ASP A 110 -13.04 -6.27 -25.45
N VAL A 111 -12.94 -5.07 -24.89
CA VAL A 111 -11.95 -4.73 -23.86
C VAL A 111 -12.10 -5.65 -22.64
N GLU A 112 -13.32 -5.77 -22.14
CA GLU A 112 -13.63 -6.65 -21.03
C GLU A 112 -13.24 -8.10 -21.32
N ARG A 113 -13.62 -8.64 -22.48
CA ARG A 113 -13.31 -10.03 -22.84
C ARG A 113 -11.81 -10.28 -22.92
N VAL A 114 -11.01 -9.31 -23.39
CA VAL A 114 -9.55 -9.49 -23.45
C VAL A 114 -8.90 -9.39 -22.08
N GLU A 115 -9.40 -8.53 -21.19
CA GLU A 115 -8.96 -8.45 -19.80
C GLU A 115 -9.33 -9.71 -19.01
N GLU A 116 -10.54 -10.25 -19.20
CA GLU A 116 -10.95 -11.55 -18.65
C GLU A 116 -10.01 -12.65 -19.13
N ALA A 117 -9.76 -12.72 -20.44
CA ALA A 117 -8.83 -13.70 -21.02
C ALA A 117 -7.41 -13.57 -20.45
N ALA A 118 -6.93 -12.34 -20.21
CA ALA A 118 -5.63 -12.08 -19.60
C ALA A 118 -5.59 -12.48 -18.11
N SER A 119 -6.73 -12.50 -17.43
CA SER A 119 -6.83 -12.85 -16.01
C SER A 119 -6.92 -14.37 -15.76
N VAL A 120 -7.14 -15.18 -16.80
CA VAL A 120 -7.20 -16.65 -16.68
C VAL A 120 -5.79 -17.24 -16.61
N VAL A 121 -5.27 -17.37 -15.40
CA VAL A 121 -3.98 -18.02 -15.11
C VAL A 121 -4.16 -19.22 -14.19
N GLN A 122 -3.27 -20.22 -14.32
CA GLN A 122 -3.24 -21.34 -13.36
C GLN A 122 -2.71 -20.83 -12.02
N MET A 123 -3.58 -20.78 -11.03
CA MET A 123 -3.23 -20.44 -9.65
C MET A 123 -3.10 -21.70 -8.78
N PRO A 124 -2.16 -21.72 -7.82
CA PRO A 124 -2.19 -22.69 -6.74
C PRO A 124 -3.53 -22.65 -6.00
N PRO A 125 -4.02 -23.79 -5.46
CA PRO A 125 -5.37 -23.89 -4.88
C PRO A 125 -5.61 -23.00 -3.66
N ASN A 126 -4.56 -22.47 -3.04
CA ASN A 126 -4.63 -21.62 -1.84
C ASN A 126 -4.36 -20.14 -2.15
N ARG A 127 -4.47 -19.72 -3.41
CA ARG A 127 -4.29 -18.34 -3.83
C ARG A 127 -5.48 -17.83 -4.61
N GLU A 128 -5.78 -16.55 -4.45
CA GLU A 128 -6.78 -15.83 -5.23
C GLU A 128 -6.20 -14.55 -5.80
N ILE A 129 -6.66 -14.17 -6.99
CA ILE A 129 -6.34 -12.88 -7.59
C ILE A 129 -7.17 -11.83 -6.86
N ILE A 130 -6.49 -10.81 -6.33
CA ILE A 130 -7.10 -9.70 -5.61
C ILE A 130 -7.15 -8.41 -6.45
N HIS A 131 -6.19 -8.24 -7.38
CA HIS A 131 -6.16 -7.10 -8.30
C HIS A 131 -5.74 -7.53 -9.70
N VAL A 132 -6.33 -6.87 -10.70
CA VAL A 132 -5.98 -6.97 -12.12
C VAL A 132 -5.78 -5.54 -12.64
N PHE A 133 -4.58 -5.24 -13.11
CA PHE A 133 -4.27 -3.95 -13.73
C PHE A 133 -3.99 -4.15 -15.21
N ALA A 134 -4.85 -3.63 -16.08
CA ALA A 134 -4.62 -3.63 -17.52
C ALA A 134 -3.55 -2.57 -17.85
N ARG A 135 -2.44 -3.00 -18.44
CA ARG A 135 -1.27 -2.13 -18.68
C ARG A 135 -1.21 -1.60 -20.08
N SER A 136 -1.39 -2.49 -21.05
CA SER A 136 -1.28 -2.15 -22.46
C SER A 136 -2.09 -3.11 -23.31
N TYR A 137 -2.45 -2.62 -24.48
CA TYR A 137 -3.16 -3.37 -25.49
C TYR A 137 -2.30 -3.47 -26.74
N SER A 138 -2.53 -4.53 -27.50
CA SER A 138 -2.01 -4.67 -28.87
C SER A 138 -3.15 -5.01 -29.81
N LEU A 139 -3.21 -4.34 -30.96
CA LEU A 139 -4.23 -4.55 -31.98
C LEU A 139 -3.55 -4.88 -33.30
N ASP A 140 -3.79 -6.07 -33.83
CA ASP A 140 -3.23 -6.56 -35.11
C ASP A 140 -1.69 -6.40 -35.22
N GLY A 141 -0.98 -6.55 -34.10
CA GLY A 141 0.48 -6.44 -34.02
C GLY A 141 1.00 -5.02 -33.71
N GLN A 142 0.14 -4.00 -33.70
CA GLN A 142 0.48 -2.68 -33.17
C GLN A 142 0.39 -2.72 -31.64
N SER A 143 1.53 -2.56 -30.95
CA SER A 143 1.63 -2.61 -29.49
C SER A 143 1.55 -1.22 -28.83
N ASN A 144 1.59 -1.21 -27.49
CA ASN A 144 1.60 -0.01 -26.64
C ASN A 144 0.36 0.88 -26.80
N ILE A 145 -0.79 0.27 -27.07
CA ILE A 145 -2.07 0.96 -27.10
C ILE A 145 -2.58 1.09 -25.67
N GLN A 146 -2.80 2.31 -25.20
CA GLN A 146 -3.32 2.57 -23.85
C GLN A 146 -4.84 2.38 -23.75
N ASN A 147 -5.56 2.74 -24.82
CA ASN A 147 -7.01 2.54 -24.92
C ASN A 147 -7.38 2.09 -26.33
N PRO A 148 -7.83 0.84 -26.53
CA PRO A 148 -8.16 0.34 -27.85
C PRO A 148 -9.59 0.71 -28.30
N LEU A 149 -10.41 1.30 -27.43
CA LEU A 149 -11.81 1.65 -27.74
C LEU A 149 -11.91 2.54 -28.98
N GLY A 150 -12.77 2.13 -29.92
CA GLY A 150 -12.99 2.83 -31.18
C GLY A 150 -11.93 2.56 -32.26
N MET A 151 -10.86 1.83 -31.95
CA MET A 151 -9.90 1.38 -32.96
C MET A 151 -10.50 0.21 -33.77
N THR A 152 -10.04 0.00 -35.00
CA THR A 152 -10.50 -1.10 -35.85
C THR A 152 -9.43 -2.17 -35.94
N GLY A 153 -9.81 -3.42 -35.70
CA GLY A 153 -8.91 -4.55 -35.87
C GLY A 153 -9.59 -5.89 -35.60
N VAL A 154 -8.86 -6.98 -35.85
CA VAL A 154 -9.42 -8.35 -35.77
C VAL A 154 -8.88 -9.16 -34.60
N ARG A 155 -7.70 -8.81 -34.08
CA ARG A 155 -7.03 -9.47 -32.97
C ARG A 155 -6.62 -8.46 -31.92
N LEU A 156 -7.28 -8.52 -30.76
CA LEU A 156 -6.98 -7.69 -29.60
C LEU A 156 -6.24 -8.52 -28.55
N GLU A 157 -5.14 -7.98 -28.06
CA GLU A 157 -4.34 -8.54 -26.98
C GLU A 157 -4.29 -7.55 -25.82
N ALA A 158 -4.28 -8.05 -24.59
CA ALA A 158 -4.08 -7.24 -23.39
C ALA A 158 -2.95 -7.83 -22.55
N GLU A 159 -2.09 -6.97 -22.05
CA GLU A 159 -1.12 -7.29 -21.00
C GLU A 159 -1.65 -6.76 -19.67
N THR A 160 -1.68 -7.64 -18.66
CA THR A 160 -2.17 -7.31 -17.33
C THR A 160 -1.13 -7.64 -16.26
N LEU A 161 -1.03 -6.80 -15.23
CA LEU A 161 -0.41 -7.16 -13.97
C LEU A 161 -1.47 -7.77 -13.06
N LEU A 162 -1.31 -9.05 -12.73
CA LEU A 162 -2.15 -9.75 -11.77
C LEU A 162 -1.48 -9.71 -10.41
N VAL A 163 -2.23 -9.36 -9.37
CA VAL A 163 -1.79 -9.48 -7.98
C VAL A 163 -2.64 -10.52 -7.29
N SER A 164 -1.98 -11.49 -6.67
CA SER A 164 -2.63 -12.56 -5.92
C SER A 164 -2.15 -12.62 -4.49
N ALA A 165 -2.97 -13.22 -3.64
CA ALA A 165 -2.67 -13.41 -2.23
C ALA A 165 -3.18 -14.77 -1.73
N SER A 166 -2.63 -15.20 -0.59
CA SER A 166 -3.06 -16.40 0.14
C SER A 166 -4.51 -16.29 0.60
N THR A 167 -5.37 -17.17 0.09
CA THR A 167 -6.79 -17.26 0.49
C THR A 167 -6.96 -17.41 2.01
N PRO A 168 -6.18 -18.24 2.73
CA PRO A 168 -6.21 -18.26 4.20
C PRO A 168 -5.98 -16.91 4.87
N ALA A 169 -5.02 -16.11 4.38
CA ALA A 169 -4.71 -14.80 4.97
C ALA A 169 -5.89 -13.83 4.79
N LEU A 170 -6.48 -13.80 3.60
CA LEU A 170 -7.65 -12.95 3.29
C LEU A 170 -8.88 -13.34 4.12
N LYS A 171 -9.12 -14.64 4.29
CA LYS A 171 -10.20 -15.16 5.15
C LYS A 171 -10.00 -14.82 6.62
N ASN A 172 -8.77 -14.81 7.13
CA ASN A 172 -8.50 -14.41 8.52
C ASN A 172 -8.84 -12.94 8.74
N THR A 173 -8.47 -12.06 7.80
CA THR A 173 -8.87 -10.64 7.84
C THR A 173 -10.38 -10.49 7.82
N GLN A 174 -11.08 -11.17 6.90
CA GLN A 174 -12.55 -11.11 6.81
C GLN A 174 -13.24 -11.59 8.10
N LYS A 175 -12.73 -12.67 8.72
CA LYS A 175 -13.24 -13.17 10.00
C LYS A 175 -13.04 -12.15 11.12
N ALA A 176 -11.86 -11.54 11.21
CA ALA A 176 -11.58 -10.52 12.21
C ALA A 176 -12.56 -9.34 12.11
N LEU A 177 -12.80 -8.83 10.89
CA LEU A 177 -13.78 -7.75 10.66
C LEU A 177 -15.20 -8.16 11.04
N ALA A 178 -15.62 -9.37 10.67
CA ALA A 178 -16.94 -9.88 11.01
C ALA A 178 -17.15 -10.00 12.53
N HIS A 179 -16.12 -10.36 13.29
CA HIS A 179 -16.19 -10.41 14.76
C HIS A 179 -16.33 -9.04 15.41
N VAL A 180 -15.79 -7.99 14.80
CA VAL A 180 -15.92 -6.59 15.24
C VAL A 180 -17.26 -5.98 14.76
N GLY A 181 -18.00 -6.66 13.89
CA GLY A 181 -19.26 -6.17 13.33
C GLY A 181 -19.08 -5.23 12.13
N LEU A 182 -17.91 -5.24 11.49
CA LEU A 182 -17.60 -4.41 10.34
C LEU A 182 -17.81 -5.16 9.03
N ALA A 183 -18.58 -4.57 8.12
CA ALA A 183 -18.63 -5.01 6.73
C ALA A 183 -17.37 -4.63 5.97
N LEU A 184 -16.91 -5.52 5.10
CA LEU A 184 -15.81 -5.25 4.18
C LEU A 184 -16.37 -4.60 2.91
N ASN A 185 -15.97 -3.36 2.62
CA ASN A 185 -16.32 -2.69 1.36
C ASN A 185 -15.45 -3.22 0.22
N ASP A 186 -14.14 -3.07 0.36
CA ASP A 186 -13.16 -3.51 -0.62
C ASP A 186 -11.81 -3.80 0.05
N GLN A 187 -10.89 -4.44 -0.68
CA GLN A 187 -9.55 -4.76 -0.22
C GLN A 187 -8.49 -4.31 -1.22
N PHE A 188 -7.56 -3.47 -0.77
CA PHE A 188 -6.44 -2.99 -1.59
C PHE A 188 -5.11 -3.43 -1.01
N ILE A 189 -4.15 -3.74 -1.90
CA ILE A 189 -2.77 -3.88 -1.44
C ILE A 189 -2.27 -2.53 -0.91
N ASN A 190 -1.59 -2.54 0.24
CA ASN A 190 -1.15 -1.31 0.90
C ASN A 190 -0.32 -0.40 -0.02
N GLY A 191 0.49 -0.97 -0.90
CA GLY A 191 1.30 -0.22 -1.87
C GLY A 191 0.48 0.61 -2.85
N ILE A 192 -0.70 0.13 -3.29
CA ILE A 192 -1.61 0.90 -4.15
C ILE A 192 -2.25 2.04 -3.36
N ALA A 193 -2.69 1.77 -2.14
CA ALA A 193 -3.27 2.80 -1.28
C ALA A 193 -2.26 3.93 -0.99
N ALA A 194 -1.04 3.58 -0.55
CA ALA A 194 0.00 4.57 -0.32
C ALA A 194 0.38 5.35 -1.60
N ALA A 195 0.45 4.67 -2.75
CA ALA A 195 0.72 5.31 -4.03
C ALA A 195 -0.39 6.27 -4.50
N HIS A 196 -1.64 5.95 -4.19
CA HIS A 196 -2.79 6.78 -4.56
C HIS A 196 -2.68 8.20 -4.01
N VAL A 197 -2.23 8.34 -2.76
CA VAL A 197 -2.08 9.64 -2.08
C VAL A 197 -0.67 10.19 -2.14
N GLY A 198 0.32 9.34 -2.39
CA GLY A 198 1.74 9.70 -2.24
C GLY A 198 2.52 9.94 -3.52
N LEU A 199 2.02 9.50 -4.69
CA LEU A 199 2.73 9.68 -5.96
C LEU A 199 2.14 10.81 -6.80
N ALA A 200 3.01 11.73 -7.24
CA ALA A 200 2.61 12.74 -8.22
C ALA A 200 2.36 12.10 -9.60
N LYS A 201 1.38 12.61 -10.34
CA LYS A 201 1.04 12.12 -11.70
C LYS A 201 2.26 12.05 -12.63
N LYS A 202 3.15 13.05 -12.54
CA LYS A 202 4.39 13.10 -13.34
C LYS A 202 5.33 11.95 -13.01
N GLN A 203 5.50 11.59 -11.74
CA GLN A 203 6.35 10.47 -11.32
C GLN A 203 5.82 9.15 -11.87
N GLN A 204 4.51 8.93 -11.79
CA GLN A 204 3.85 7.74 -12.33
C GLN A 204 4.00 7.64 -13.86
N GLU A 205 3.96 8.77 -14.57
CA GLU A 205 4.14 8.82 -16.03
C GLU A 205 5.59 8.51 -16.44
N THR A 206 6.58 9.09 -15.76
CA THR A 206 7.99 8.95 -16.12
C THR A 206 8.68 7.68 -15.63
N GLY A 207 8.02 6.90 -14.75
CA GLY A 207 8.62 5.72 -14.11
C GLY A 207 9.10 6.03 -12.69
N THR A 208 8.49 5.43 -11.67
CA THR A 208 8.84 5.64 -10.25
C THR A 208 8.63 4.37 -9.43
N VAL A 209 9.26 4.30 -8.26
CA VAL A 209 9.00 3.26 -7.26
C VAL A 209 8.57 3.88 -5.94
N LEU A 210 7.42 3.46 -5.41
CA LEU A 210 7.04 3.70 -4.04
C LEU A 210 7.59 2.56 -3.16
N ILE A 211 8.33 2.92 -2.11
CA ILE A 211 8.86 1.98 -1.12
C ILE A 211 8.19 2.30 0.23
N ASP A 212 7.28 1.43 0.66
CA ASP A 212 6.61 1.51 1.96
C ASP A 212 7.36 0.68 3.01
N ILE A 213 8.14 1.34 3.87
CA ILE A 213 8.92 0.69 4.92
C ILE A 213 8.07 0.57 6.19
N GLY A 214 7.39 -0.56 6.32
CA GLY A 214 6.61 -0.90 7.49
C GLY A 214 7.46 -1.47 8.64
N HIS A 215 6.79 -1.97 9.67
CA HIS A 215 7.45 -2.56 10.84
C HIS A 215 8.22 -3.84 10.48
N SER A 216 7.55 -4.85 9.92
CA SER A 216 8.17 -6.16 9.65
C SER A 216 8.48 -6.43 8.16
N THR A 217 7.98 -5.59 7.27
CA THR A 217 8.01 -5.79 5.81
C THR A 217 8.20 -4.46 5.11
N THR A 218 8.75 -4.50 3.90
CA THR A 218 8.87 -3.36 3.00
C THR A 218 8.11 -3.66 1.71
N GLY A 219 7.10 -2.84 1.41
CA GLY A 219 6.35 -2.91 0.15
C GLY A 219 7.09 -2.18 -0.96
N VAL A 220 7.07 -2.74 -2.17
CA VAL A 220 7.70 -2.17 -3.37
C VAL A 220 6.65 -2.12 -4.46
N MET A 221 6.32 -0.92 -4.92
CA MET A 221 5.32 -0.69 -5.97
C MET A 221 5.92 0.16 -7.07
N VAL A 222 6.05 -0.39 -8.27
CA VAL A 222 6.61 0.30 -9.45
C VAL A 222 5.48 0.76 -10.35
N PHE A 223 5.56 2.01 -10.79
CA PHE A 223 4.66 2.61 -11.77
C PHE A 223 5.45 3.07 -12.98
N GLU A 224 4.85 2.93 -14.17
CA GLU A 224 5.37 3.45 -15.43
C GLU A 224 4.19 3.70 -16.37
N GLU A 225 4.24 4.78 -17.16
CA GLU A 225 3.14 5.18 -18.05
C GLU A 225 1.78 5.35 -17.33
N LYS A 226 1.80 5.77 -16.05
CA LYS A 226 0.62 5.92 -15.17
C LYS A 226 0.01 4.60 -14.68
N GLU A 227 0.63 3.48 -15.00
CA GLU A 227 0.11 2.16 -14.69
C GLU A 227 1.01 1.40 -13.70
N PRO A 228 0.42 0.61 -12.78
CA PRO A 228 1.13 -0.42 -12.04
C PRO A 228 1.95 -1.33 -12.96
N LEU A 229 3.27 -1.34 -12.78
CA LEU A 229 4.19 -2.23 -13.49
C LEU A 229 4.52 -3.46 -12.65
N TYR A 230 4.81 -3.29 -11.36
CA TYR A 230 5.29 -4.37 -10.52
C TYR A 230 4.96 -4.15 -9.06
N PHE A 231 4.63 -5.23 -8.36
CA PHE A 231 4.48 -5.22 -6.91
C PHE A 231 5.26 -6.36 -6.26
N ALA A 232 5.94 -6.07 -5.17
CA ALA A 232 6.58 -7.08 -4.35
C ALA A 232 6.63 -6.68 -2.87
N VAL A 233 6.78 -7.68 -2.02
CA VAL A 233 7.07 -7.49 -0.60
C VAL A 233 8.44 -8.06 -0.27
N VAL A 234 9.26 -7.26 0.39
CA VAL A 234 10.51 -7.69 1.03
C VAL A 234 10.19 -8.02 2.49
N PRO A 235 10.53 -9.24 2.99
CA PRO A 235 10.18 -9.67 4.34
C PRO A 235 11.12 -9.10 5.43
N VAL A 236 11.55 -7.85 5.24
CA VAL A 236 12.41 -7.07 6.14
C VAL A 236 11.81 -5.67 6.25
N GLY A 237 11.76 -5.12 7.46
CA GLY A 237 11.21 -3.80 7.76
C GLY A 237 11.93 -3.17 8.96
N SER A 238 11.42 -2.04 9.44
CA SER A 238 12.09 -1.22 10.45
C SER A 238 12.31 -1.90 11.81
N SER A 239 11.61 -2.98 12.13
CA SER A 239 11.82 -3.76 13.35
C SER A 239 13.12 -4.57 13.34
N HIS A 240 13.67 -4.85 12.16
CA HIS A 240 14.97 -5.52 12.04
C HIS A 240 16.10 -4.60 12.52
N ILE A 241 15.94 -3.29 12.32
CA ILE A 241 16.84 -2.27 12.87
C ILE A 241 16.74 -2.25 14.39
N THR A 242 15.52 -2.34 14.93
CA THR A 242 15.29 -2.46 16.38
C THR A 242 15.97 -3.67 16.97
N ASN A 243 15.87 -4.83 16.30
CA ASN A 243 16.53 -6.06 16.74
C ASN A 243 18.06 -5.92 16.73
N ASP A 244 18.63 -5.33 15.68
CA ASP A 244 20.07 -5.09 15.59
C ASP A 244 20.56 -4.11 16.67
N LEU A 245 19.78 -3.07 16.96
CA LEU A 245 20.07 -2.13 18.05
C LEU A 245 20.00 -2.80 19.42
N ALA A 246 19.00 -3.66 19.66
CA ALA A 246 18.88 -4.41 20.90
C ALA A 246 20.12 -5.29 21.13
N ILE A 247 20.59 -5.98 20.08
CA ILE A 247 21.79 -6.82 20.14
C ILE A 247 23.05 -5.96 20.32
N GLY A 248 23.23 -4.93 19.48
CA GLY A 248 24.43 -4.11 19.45
C GLY A 248 24.62 -3.24 20.69
N LEU A 249 23.53 -2.82 21.33
CA LEU A 249 23.54 -2.00 22.54
C LEU A 249 23.29 -2.81 23.81
N GLN A 250 22.95 -4.10 23.68
CA GLN A 250 22.62 -5.01 24.79
C GLN A 250 21.46 -4.49 25.67
N VAL A 251 20.39 -4.03 25.02
CA VAL A 251 19.17 -3.53 25.67
C VAL A 251 17.95 -4.34 25.25
N ASP A 252 16.84 -4.19 25.99
CA ASP A 252 15.56 -4.75 25.59
C ASP A 252 14.99 -4.06 24.33
N LEU A 253 14.08 -4.75 23.63
CA LEU A 253 13.49 -4.27 22.37
C LEU A 253 12.76 -2.94 22.53
N THR A 254 12.07 -2.71 23.66
CA THR A 254 11.35 -1.47 23.93
C THR A 254 12.34 -0.30 24.04
N THR A 255 13.43 -0.50 24.77
CA THR A 255 14.52 0.48 24.86
C THR A 255 15.18 0.73 23.49
N ALA A 256 15.44 -0.33 22.72
CA ALA A 256 16.01 -0.22 21.37
C ALA A 256 15.10 0.55 20.40
N GLU A 257 13.79 0.31 20.44
CA GLU A 257 12.81 1.03 19.62
C GLU A 257 12.81 2.51 19.98
N ARG A 258 12.83 2.83 21.27
CA ARG A 258 12.89 4.21 21.74
C ARG A 258 14.16 4.92 21.27
N ILE A 259 15.32 4.24 21.33
CA ILE A 259 16.58 4.78 20.78
C ILE A 259 16.43 5.06 19.28
N LYS A 260 15.87 4.12 18.51
CA LYS A 260 15.69 4.25 17.06
C LYS A 260 14.82 5.47 16.71
N VAL A 261 13.67 5.60 17.36
CA VAL A 261 12.70 6.69 17.11
C VAL A 261 13.22 8.04 17.60
N GLU A 262 13.89 8.10 18.74
CA GLU A 262 14.43 9.34 19.30
C GLU A 262 15.83 9.71 18.78
N TYR A 263 16.39 8.92 17.86
CA TYR A 263 17.79 9.02 17.47
C TYR A 263 18.19 10.42 16.99
N GLU A 264 17.35 11.12 16.22
CA GLU A 264 17.63 12.49 15.79
C GLU A 264 17.80 13.46 16.97
N LYS A 265 16.91 13.35 17.98
CA LYS A 265 16.99 14.16 19.22
C LYS A 265 18.22 13.81 20.03
N ILE A 266 18.66 12.56 19.98
CA ILE A 266 19.88 12.08 20.64
C ILE A 266 21.11 12.63 19.88
N ALA A 267 21.15 12.50 18.56
CA ALA A 267 22.27 12.89 17.70
C ALA A 267 22.53 14.42 17.72
N THR A 268 21.47 15.23 17.60
CA THR A 268 21.57 16.71 17.57
C THR A 268 22.04 17.32 18.89
N LYS A 269 21.78 16.66 20.03
CA LYS A 269 22.22 17.11 21.35
C LYS A 269 23.67 16.77 21.67
N LEU A 270 24.36 15.99 20.83
CA LEU A 270 25.62 15.35 21.21
C LEU A 270 26.78 15.71 20.27
N ASN A 271 27.55 16.72 20.69
CA ASN A 271 29.00 16.79 20.47
C ASN A 271 29.77 15.81 21.40
N LYS A 272 29.12 14.74 21.91
CA LYS A 272 29.65 13.89 23.00
C LYS A 272 29.92 12.46 22.52
N GLN A 273 31.03 11.90 22.96
CA GLN A 273 31.43 10.50 22.72
C GLN A 273 30.45 9.46 23.32
N SER A 274 29.49 9.88 24.15
CA SER A 274 28.49 8.99 24.77
C SER A 274 27.14 9.67 25.02
N ALA A 275 26.06 8.89 24.87
CA ALA A 275 24.68 9.19 25.27
C ALA A 275 24.29 8.31 26.46
N VAL A 276 23.29 8.74 27.22
CA VAL A 276 22.71 7.97 28.32
C VAL A 276 21.19 8.01 28.22
N ILE A 277 20.54 6.86 28.39
CA ILE A 277 19.09 6.75 28.56
C ILE A 277 18.77 5.76 29.69
N ASN A 278 17.56 5.81 30.24
CA ASN A 278 17.10 4.79 31.20
C ASN A 278 16.39 3.65 30.46
N ASP A 279 16.81 2.40 30.64
CA ASP A 279 16.11 1.25 30.07
C ASP A 279 14.68 1.11 30.63
N SER A 280 13.94 0.12 30.13
CA SER A 280 12.58 -0.21 30.59
C SER A 280 12.49 -0.56 32.09
N LYS A 281 13.62 -0.84 32.75
CA LYS A 281 13.73 -1.15 34.19
C LYS A 281 14.24 0.04 35.01
N GLY A 282 14.53 1.18 34.37
CA GLY A 282 15.06 2.37 35.02
C GLY A 282 16.58 2.39 35.19
N ASN A 283 17.32 1.43 34.64
CA ASN A 283 18.79 1.43 34.71
C ASN A 283 19.38 2.36 33.65
N GLU A 284 20.44 3.09 34.00
CA GLU A 284 21.18 3.89 33.03
C GLU A 284 21.92 2.99 32.02
N VAL A 285 21.60 3.15 30.75
CA VAL A 285 22.32 2.58 29.60
C VAL A 285 23.14 3.67 28.94
N LYS A 286 24.45 3.44 28.81
CA LYS A 286 25.36 4.34 28.10
C LYS A 286 25.75 3.72 26.76
N PHE A 287 25.65 4.49 25.69
CA PHE A 287 26.03 4.05 24.35
C PHE A 287 26.68 5.16 23.53
N ARG A 288 27.33 4.79 22.43
CA ARG A 288 27.93 5.73 21.48
C ARG A 288 26.88 6.07 20.41
N PRO A 289 26.50 7.35 20.21
CA PRO A 289 25.58 7.72 19.14
C PRO A 289 26.02 7.26 17.75
N THR A 290 27.33 7.26 17.48
CA THR A 290 27.89 6.77 16.21
C THR A 290 27.59 5.29 15.99
N LEU A 291 27.64 4.45 17.04
CA LEU A 291 27.30 3.04 16.91
C LEU A 291 25.83 2.84 16.52
N VAL A 292 24.92 3.65 17.09
CA VAL A 292 23.50 3.62 16.74
C VAL A 292 23.30 3.99 15.27
N ARG A 293 23.96 5.06 14.81
CA ARG A 293 23.96 5.45 13.38
C ARG A 293 24.43 4.31 12.50
N ASP A 294 25.60 3.74 12.80
CA ASP A 294 26.24 2.74 11.95
C ASP A 294 25.36 1.48 11.84
N ILE A 295 24.65 1.10 12.93
CA ILE A 295 23.67 0.00 12.91
C ILE A 295 22.44 0.36 12.05
N ILE A 296 21.87 1.56 12.23
CA ILE A 296 20.72 2.02 11.44
C ILE A 296 21.06 2.07 9.95
N GLU A 297 22.19 2.68 9.59
CA GLU A 297 22.64 2.81 8.20
C GLU A 297 22.87 1.44 7.56
N ALA A 298 23.59 0.52 8.22
CA ALA A 298 23.88 -0.81 7.68
C ALA A 298 22.61 -1.62 7.40
N ARG A 299 21.64 -1.64 8.32
CA ARG A 299 20.40 -2.38 8.09
C ARG A 299 19.49 -1.69 7.08
N THR A 300 19.49 -0.36 7.05
CA THR A 300 18.74 0.42 6.05
C THR A 300 19.29 0.18 4.65
N GLU A 301 20.61 0.15 4.48
CA GLU A 301 21.29 -0.22 3.23
C GLU A 301 20.87 -1.63 2.80
N GLU A 302 20.87 -2.62 3.70
CA GLU A 302 20.44 -3.98 3.39
C GLU A 302 18.97 -4.05 2.91
N ILE A 303 18.07 -3.25 3.50
CA ILE A 303 16.68 -3.15 3.04
C ILE A 303 16.64 -2.64 1.58
N PHE A 304 17.36 -1.56 1.26
CA PHE A 304 17.37 -1.02 -0.10
C PHE A 304 18.09 -1.92 -1.10
N GLU A 305 19.13 -2.65 -0.70
CA GLU A 305 19.74 -3.70 -1.52
C GLU A 305 18.73 -4.82 -1.83
N ALA A 306 17.92 -5.22 -0.85
CA ALA A 306 16.85 -6.20 -1.06
C ALA A 306 15.76 -5.67 -2.01
N VAL A 307 15.44 -4.38 -1.95
CA VAL A 307 14.55 -3.73 -2.93
C VAL A 307 15.18 -3.73 -4.32
N ASN A 308 16.46 -3.37 -4.46
CA ASN A 308 17.18 -3.43 -5.75
C ASN A 308 17.18 -4.84 -6.34
N LYS A 309 17.32 -5.88 -5.51
CA LYS A 309 17.18 -7.29 -5.97
C LYS A 309 15.79 -7.57 -6.54
N LYS A 310 14.72 -6.96 -6.00
CA LYS A 310 13.37 -7.06 -6.58
C LYS A 310 13.26 -6.30 -7.89
N LEU A 311 13.73 -5.05 -7.95
CA LEU A 311 13.72 -4.25 -9.18
C LEU A 311 14.52 -4.90 -10.31
N MET A 312 15.59 -5.63 -9.99
CA MET A 312 16.40 -6.36 -10.97
C MET A 312 15.58 -7.41 -11.73
N THR A 313 14.60 -8.04 -11.07
CA THR A 313 13.75 -9.06 -11.71
C THR A 313 12.84 -8.51 -12.80
N VAL A 314 12.60 -7.19 -12.80
CA VAL A 314 11.79 -6.48 -13.80
C VAL A 314 12.60 -5.48 -14.62
N GLY A 315 13.94 -5.53 -14.51
CA GLY A 315 14.84 -4.66 -15.29
C GLY A 315 14.78 -3.18 -14.93
N LYS A 316 14.32 -2.80 -13.72
CA LYS A 316 14.10 -1.41 -13.30
C LYS A 316 15.13 -0.85 -12.32
N VAL A 317 16.29 -1.50 -12.16
CA VAL A 317 17.38 -0.97 -11.33
C VAL A 317 18.00 0.24 -12.01
N GLY A 318 17.92 1.41 -11.36
CA GLY A 318 18.44 2.67 -11.90
C GLY A 318 17.66 3.25 -13.09
N ASP A 319 16.61 2.56 -13.56
CA ASP A 319 15.77 2.94 -14.71
C ASP A 319 14.38 3.40 -14.26
N LEU A 320 14.37 4.36 -13.33
CA LEU A 320 13.15 4.99 -12.82
C LEU A 320 13.38 6.51 -12.72
N PRO A 321 13.25 7.26 -13.83
CA PRO A 321 13.53 8.69 -13.90
C PRO A 321 12.74 9.55 -12.90
N GLY A 322 11.53 9.13 -12.52
CA GLY A 322 10.69 9.73 -11.49
C GLY A 322 11.19 9.49 -10.06
N GLY A 323 12.21 8.66 -9.88
CA GLY A 323 12.88 8.40 -8.62
C GLY A 323 12.12 7.45 -7.69
N VAL A 324 12.54 7.47 -6.43
CA VAL A 324 11.97 6.71 -5.32
C VAL A 324 11.11 7.63 -4.46
N VAL A 325 9.93 7.15 -4.06
CA VAL A 325 9.08 7.81 -3.06
C VAL A 325 8.96 6.91 -1.83
N LEU A 326 9.43 7.38 -0.67
CA LEU A 326 9.41 6.64 0.58
C LEU A 326 8.11 6.88 1.35
N ALA A 327 7.51 5.80 1.85
CA ALA A 327 6.29 5.79 2.67
C ALA A 327 6.46 4.88 3.90
N GLY A 328 5.47 4.91 4.81
CA GLY A 328 5.44 4.04 5.99
C GLY A 328 6.23 4.60 7.16
N GLY A 329 5.96 4.10 8.36
CA GLY A 329 6.56 4.62 9.59
C GLY A 329 8.08 4.43 9.66
N GLY A 330 8.64 3.44 8.96
CA GLY A 330 10.08 3.26 8.82
C GLY A 330 10.76 4.35 8.00
N ALA A 331 10.03 5.05 7.13
CA ALA A 331 10.56 6.19 6.37
C ALA A 331 10.79 7.44 7.22
N ASN A 332 10.34 7.47 8.48
CA ASN A 332 10.63 8.55 9.43
C ASN A 332 12.04 8.43 10.07
N MET A 333 12.81 7.37 9.76
CA MET A 333 14.15 7.22 10.33
C MET A 333 15.11 8.30 9.86
N TYR A 334 15.91 8.78 10.80
CA TYR A 334 16.99 9.72 10.51
C TYR A 334 17.95 9.17 9.46
N GLY A 335 18.27 10.01 8.45
CA GLY A 335 19.24 9.68 7.40
C GLY A 335 18.75 8.70 6.33
N ILE A 336 17.52 8.18 6.43
CA ILE A 336 17.03 7.13 5.51
C ILE A 336 17.00 7.59 4.04
N VAL A 337 16.71 8.86 3.80
CA VAL A 337 16.69 9.45 2.45
C VAL A 337 18.09 9.42 1.83
N ASP A 338 19.13 9.72 2.62
CA ASP A 338 20.51 9.76 2.12
C ASP A 338 21.06 8.36 1.85
N VAL A 339 20.75 7.40 2.73
CA VAL A 339 21.07 5.98 2.51
C VAL A 339 20.32 5.47 1.27
N CYS A 340 19.04 5.79 1.12
CA CYS A 340 18.28 5.41 -0.07
C CYS A 340 18.89 5.99 -1.35
N LYS A 341 19.25 7.27 -1.37
CA LYS A 341 19.90 7.93 -2.52
C LYS A 341 21.22 7.25 -2.87
N SER A 342 22.03 6.94 -1.87
CA SER A 342 23.35 6.35 -2.07
C SER A 342 23.27 4.90 -2.54
N THR A 343 22.33 4.09 -2.04
CA THR A 343 22.15 2.67 -2.41
C THR A 343 21.40 2.52 -3.73
N MET A 344 20.29 3.25 -3.93
CA MET A 344 19.43 3.12 -5.11
C MET A 344 19.95 3.89 -6.33
N LYS A 345 20.84 4.87 -6.13
CA LYS A 345 21.36 5.76 -7.19
C LYS A 345 20.27 6.50 -7.98
N LEU A 346 19.17 6.82 -7.32
CA LEU A 346 18.01 7.53 -7.86
C LEU A 346 17.69 8.76 -7.01
N PRO A 347 16.97 9.77 -7.56
CA PRO A 347 16.33 10.80 -6.74
C PRO A 347 15.39 10.14 -5.71
N VAL A 348 15.32 10.71 -4.51
CA VAL A 348 14.48 10.19 -3.43
C VAL A 348 13.70 11.32 -2.80
N GLU A 349 12.40 11.11 -2.69
CA GLU A 349 11.44 11.96 -1.99
C GLU A 349 10.68 11.12 -0.96
N THR A 350 10.02 11.77 -0.01
CA THR A 350 9.08 11.12 0.91
C THR A 350 7.66 11.47 0.48
N VAL A 351 6.71 10.58 0.75
CA VAL A 351 5.28 10.86 0.52
C VAL A 351 4.90 12.16 1.22
N THR A 352 4.24 13.05 0.48
CA THR A 352 3.58 14.21 1.06
C THR A 352 2.09 13.98 0.92
N LEU A 353 1.41 13.79 2.04
CA LEU A 353 -0.04 13.65 2.02
C LEU A 353 -0.68 14.96 1.60
N ASN A 354 -1.74 14.87 0.79
CA ASN A 354 -2.54 16.03 0.46
C ASN A 354 -2.99 16.75 1.74
N THR A 355 -3.12 18.07 1.67
CA THR A 355 -3.69 18.83 2.78
C THR A 355 -5.16 18.50 2.90
N TYR A 356 -5.46 17.49 3.71
CA TYR A 356 -6.80 17.23 4.20
C TYR A 356 -7.24 18.38 5.11
N GLY A 357 -8.46 18.87 4.93
CA GLY A 357 -9.09 19.74 5.93
C GLY A 357 -9.46 18.93 7.17
N GLY A 358 -9.78 19.59 8.29
CA GLY A 358 -10.33 18.93 9.48
C GLY A 358 -9.34 18.77 10.64
N ILE A 359 -9.29 17.59 11.26
CA ILE A 359 -8.35 17.30 12.36
C ILE A 359 -6.93 17.19 11.77
N THR A 360 -6.21 18.31 11.66
CA THR A 360 -4.95 18.39 10.91
C THR A 360 -3.69 18.08 11.73
N ASP A 361 -3.75 18.16 13.06
CA ASP A 361 -2.51 18.28 13.84
C ASP A 361 -1.71 16.97 13.95
N ASN A 362 -2.28 15.81 13.59
CA ASN A 362 -1.64 14.49 13.72
C ASN A 362 -1.75 13.57 12.49
N VAL A 363 -2.22 14.06 11.33
CA VAL A 363 -2.61 13.18 10.21
C VAL A 363 -1.62 13.21 9.03
N GLY A 364 -0.54 14.00 9.14
CA GLY A 364 0.44 14.21 8.07
C GLY A 364 1.65 13.27 8.07
N GLY A 365 1.73 12.29 8.97
CA GLY A 365 2.87 11.37 9.07
C GLY A 365 2.97 10.39 7.89
N LEU A 366 4.19 9.96 7.54
CA LEU A 366 4.44 8.98 6.46
C LEU A 366 3.76 7.63 6.74
N GLU A 367 3.57 7.29 8.01
CA GLU A 367 2.85 6.12 8.49
C GLU A 367 1.34 6.16 8.21
N MET A 368 0.77 7.34 7.92
CA MET A 368 -0.66 7.50 7.63
C MET A 368 -0.99 7.32 6.14
N ALA A 369 0.02 7.28 5.26
CA ALA A 369 -0.19 7.24 3.81
C ALA A 369 -1.11 6.11 3.34
N THR A 370 -0.90 4.91 3.87
CA THR A 370 -1.70 3.74 3.51
C THR A 370 -3.16 3.91 3.93
N VAL A 371 -3.43 4.27 5.18
CA VAL A 371 -4.82 4.40 5.68
C VAL A 371 -5.54 5.57 5.02
N SER A 372 -4.85 6.69 4.74
CA SER A 372 -5.39 7.79 3.96
C SER A 372 -5.76 7.35 2.55
N GLY A 373 -4.88 6.59 1.88
CA GLY A 373 -5.16 6.03 0.56
C GLY A 373 -6.34 5.06 0.55
N LEU A 374 -6.48 4.21 1.57
CA LEU A 374 -7.64 3.31 1.71
C LEU A 374 -8.95 4.11 1.86
N MET A 375 -8.94 5.19 2.65
CA MET A 375 -10.07 6.09 2.79
C MET A 375 -10.42 6.79 1.46
N GLU A 376 -9.44 7.28 0.69
CA GLU A 376 -9.70 7.87 -0.62
C GLU A 376 -10.23 6.84 -1.64
N LEU A 377 -9.72 5.60 -1.60
CA LEU A 377 -10.21 4.50 -2.43
C LEU A 377 -11.65 4.12 -2.06
N ASP A 378 -12.02 4.17 -0.77
CA ASP A 378 -13.39 3.97 -0.31
C ASP A 378 -14.35 5.03 -0.92
N LYS A 379 -13.93 6.30 -1.01
CA LYS A 379 -14.67 7.36 -1.73
C LYS A 379 -14.94 7.02 -3.18
N LEU A 380 -13.94 6.45 -3.86
CA LEU A 380 -14.09 6.01 -5.25
C LEU A 380 -15.05 4.81 -5.37
N GLY A 381 -15.08 3.94 -4.36
CA GLY A 381 -15.88 2.71 -4.32
C GLY A 381 -17.34 2.89 -3.88
N ALA A 382 -17.69 4.00 -3.22
CA ALA A 382 -19.02 4.13 -2.63
C ALA A 382 -20.16 4.36 -3.66
N GLY A 383 -19.87 4.47 -4.96
CA GLY A 383 -20.88 4.48 -6.03
C GLY A 383 -21.23 3.12 -6.62
N VAL A 384 -20.56 2.03 -6.20
CA VAL A 384 -20.74 0.70 -6.79
C VAL A 384 -21.45 -0.23 -5.82
N GLY A 385 -22.75 0.00 -5.67
CA GLY A 385 -23.62 -1.06 -5.17
C GLY A 385 -23.44 -2.32 -6.03
N LYS A 386 -23.04 -3.43 -5.40
CA LYS A 386 -23.13 -4.79 -5.96
C LYS A 386 -22.38 -5.06 -7.28
N LYS A 387 -21.12 -4.64 -7.41
CA LYS A 387 -20.18 -5.29 -8.35
C LYS A 387 -18.83 -5.55 -7.68
N ASN A 388 -18.84 -6.38 -6.64
CA ASN A 388 -17.64 -7.12 -6.30
C ASN A 388 -17.41 -8.18 -7.39
N PHE A 389 -16.17 -8.24 -7.86
CA PHE A 389 -15.42 -9.46 -8.15
C PHE A 389 -16.31 -10.71 -8.36
N LYS A 390 -16.78 -10.94 -9.59
CA LYS A 390 -17.46 -12.18 -9.98
C LYS A 390 -16.50 -13.07 -10.75
N LEU A 391 -15.92 -14.05 -10.05
CA LEU A 391 -15.63 -15.36 -10.64
C LEU A 391 -16.93 -16.18 -10.53
N ASN A 392 -17.80 -16.11 -11.54
CA ASN A 392 -18.85 -17.10 -11.74
C ASN A 392 -18.32 -18.14 -12.75
N LEU A 393 -17.78 -19.24 -12.23
CA LEU A 393 -17.73 -20.47 -13.00
C LEU A 393 -19.18 -20.95 -13.21
N SER A 394 -19.59 -20.97 -14.47
CA SER A 394 -20.91 -21.30 -15.04
C SER A 394 -21.89 -20.11 -15.24
N GLY A 395 -22.03 -19.73 -16.52
CA GLY A 395 -23.23 -19.09 -17.06
C GLY A 395 -23.25 -17.56 -17.15
N GLY A 396 -22.64 -17.03 -18.20
CA GLY A 396 -23.08 -15.86 -18.99
C GLY A 396 -23.55 -14.58 -18.28
N ASN A 397 -22.64 -13.61 -18.14
CA ASN A 397 -22.74 -12.18 -18.49
C ASN A 397 -21.68 -11.41 -17.69
N SER A 398 -20.60 -11.04 -18.40
CA SER A 398 -19.38 -10.37 -17.95
C SER A 398 -19.65 -8.92 -17.52
N VAL A 399 -19.08 -8.48 -16.39
CA VAL A 399 -18.95 -7.04 -16.08
C VAL A 399 -17.66 -6.70 -15.29
N LEU A 400 -16.61 -6.22 -15.97
CA LEU A 400 -15.36 -5.64 -15.45
C LEU A 400 -15.28 -4.14 -15.76
N ARG A 401 -15.44 -3.29 -14.73
CA ARG A 401 -14.87 -1.93 -14.68
C ARG A 401 -15.08 -1.29 -13.31
N THR A 402 -14.00 -0.73 -12.74
CA THR A 402 -13.85 0.62 -12.12
C THR A 402 -12.51 0.59 -11.36
N ILE A 403 -11.43 1.20 -11.87
CA ILE A 403 -10.78 2.39 -11.26
C ILE A 403 -10.07 3.28 -12.32
N PHE A 404 -9.94 2.82 -13.58
CA PHE A 404 -9.07 3.47 -14.57
C PHE A 404 -9.61 4.71 -15.29
N GLU A 405 -10.91 5.02 -15.22
CA GLU A 405 -11.42 6.23 -15.90
C GLU A 405 -11.18 7.55 -15.15
N ARG A 406 -10.80 7.51 -13.86
CA ARG A 406 -10.61 8.73 -13.05
C ARG A 406 -9.15 9.24 -12.94
N PHE A 407 -8.21 8.59 -13.64
CA PHE A 407 -6.82 9.06 -13.75
C PHE A 407 -6.54 9.94 -14.99
N LYS A 408 -7.57 10.24 -15.80
CA LYS A 408 -7.49 11.23 -16.90
C LYS A 408 -8.01 12.61 -16.42
N PRO A 409 -7.50 13.71 -17.01
CA PRO A 409 -7.75 15.09 -16.56
C PRO A 409 -9.22 15.48 -16.51
#